data_AF-A0A925GSD4-F1
#
_entry.id   AF-A0A925GSD4-F1
#
_cell.length_a   1.000
_cell.length_b   1.000
_cell.length_c   1.000
_cell.angle_alpha   90.00
_cell.angle_beta   90.00
_cell.angle_gamma   90.00
#
_symmetry.space_group_name_H-M   'P 1'
#
loop_
_entity.id
_entity.type
_entity.pdbx_description
1 polymer ?
#
loop_
_entity_poly.entity_id
_entity_poly.type
_entity_poly.pdbx_seq_one_letter_code
_entity_poly.pdbx_strand_id
1 'polypeptide(L)'
;MSWPLAKEVLIQRAPIEGFATFEDEREIGVQLALKYQRPALPDVLSKTLPDEIRASVKAGLKQSDWADEILQIRLQVMRGTELEPKDVRIIVVADSPLSAAQKKHLKTVWNGFKRRLREAGIEWASPSFQTLDRLSARVYRDSVLMNIPELHTGSANRP
;
A
#
# COMPACT_ATOMS: atom_id res chain seq x y z
N MET A 1 36.58 6.57 1.77
CA MET A 1 36.99 5.79 2.96
C MET A 1 35.95 5.99 4.04
N SER A 2 35.19 4.95 4.40
CA SER A 2 34.21 5.01 5.51
C SER A 2 34.90 4.65 6.82
N TRP A 3 34.82 5.54 7.82
CA TRP A 3 35.33 5.26 9.16
C TRP A 3 34.30 4.42 9.93
N PRO A 4 34.71 3.37 10.66
CA PRO A 4 33.80 2.63 11.52
C PRO A 4 33.49 3.49 12.75
N LEU A 5 32.26 4.00 12.84
CA LEU A 5 31.76 4.63 14.07
C LEU A 5 31.50 3.52 15.09
N ALA A 6 32.40 3.40 16.07
CA ALA A 6 32.25 2.50 17.20
C ALA A 6 31.01 2.90 18.01
N LYS A 7 30.19 1.92 18.41
CA LYS A 7 28.90 2.16 19.11
C LYS A 7 29.09 2.90 20.43
N GLU A 8 30.27 2.84 21.04
CA GLU A 8 30.59 3.60 22.26
C GLU A 8 30.50 5.13 22.05
N VAL A 9 30.74 5.63 20.83
CA VAL A 9 30.66 7.08 20.53
C VAL A 9 29.22 7.60 20.54
N LEU A 10 28.24 6.73 20.24
CA LEU A 10 26.82 7.10 20.25
C LEU A 10 26.23 7.16 21.65
N ILE A 11 26.80 6.41 22.61
CA ILE A 11 26.33 6.38 24.02
C ILE A 11 26.69 7.67 24.77
N GLN A 12 27.77 8.35 24.38
CA GLN A 12 28.25 9.57 25.05
C GLN A 12 27.59 10.86 24.55
N ARG A 13 26.74 10.79 23.52
CA ARG A 13 25.99 11.96 23.02
C ARG A 13 24.59 11.96 23.61
N ALA A 14 24.18 13.11 24.15
CA ALA A 14 22.78 13.34 24.46
C ALA A 14 21.94 13.06 23.20
N PRO A 15 20.83 12.31 23.31
CA PRO A 15 19.92 12.10 22.20
C PRO A 15 19.54 13.45 21.60
N ILE A 16 19.68 13.58 20.29
CA ILE A 16 19.16 14.75 19.60
C ILE A 16 17.65 14.55 19.55
N GLU A 17 16.92 15.27 20.39
CA GLU A 17 15.47 15.39 20.25
C GLU A 17 15.19 16.07 18.92
N GLY A 18 14.73 15.28 17.95
CA GLY A 18 14.57 15.73 16.57
C GLY A 18 13.46 16.77 16.40
N PHE A 19 12.52 16.86 17.34
CA PHE A 19 11.36 17.74 17.31
C PHE A 19 11.05 18.23 18.72
N ALA A 20 10.67 19.52 18.84
CA ALA A 20 10.38 20.14 20.13
C ALA A 20 9.00 19.72 20.67
N THR A 21 8.07 19.35 19.79
CA THR A 21 6.72 18.88 20.14
C THR A 21 6.23 17.79 19.18
N PHE A 22 5.20 17.05 19.59
CA PHE A 22 4.52 16.06 18.74
C PHE A 22 3.84 16.72 17.53
N GLU A 23 3.29 17.93 17.70
CA GLU A 23 2.77 18.73 16.60
C GLU A 23 3.83 19.02 15.52
N ASP A 24 5.07 19.36 15.92
CA ASP A 24 6.16 19.66 14.97
C ASP A 24 6.59 18.43 14.16
N GLU A 25 6.65 17.27 14.83
CA GLU A 25 6.92 15.99 14.18
C GLU A 25 5.84 15.67 13.14
N ARG A 26 4.57 15.92 13.48
CA ARG A 26 3.44 15.70 12.57
C ARG A 26 3.48 16.64 11.37
N GLU A 27 3.77 17.92 11.59
CA GLU A 27 3.80 18.94 10.54
C GLU A 27 4.95 18.67 9.54
N ILE A 28 6.13 18.31 10.04
CA ILE A 28 7.26 17.88 9.20
C ILE A 28 6.96 16.54 8.50
N GLY A 29 6.26 15.61 9.15
CA GLY A 29 5.78 14.38 8.52
C GLY A 29 4.84 14.63 7.35
N VAL A 30 3.91 15.59 7.49
CA VAL A 30 3.01 16.04 6.42
C VAL A 30 3.78 16.70 5.28
N GLN A 31 4.72 17.61 5.59
CA GLN A 31 5.57 18.27 4.59
C GLN A 31 6.49 17.30 3.87
N LEU A 32 7.03 16.30 4.56
CA LEU A 32 7.82 15.21 3.96
C LEU A 32 6.95 14.33 3.06
N ALA A 33 5.74 13.99 3.49
CA ALA A 33 4.80 13.22 2.67
C ALA A 33 4.44 13.96 1.38
N LEU A 34 4.15 15.27 1.48
CA LEU A 34 3.91 16.16 0.35
C LEU A 34 5.15 16.27 -0.55
N LYS A 35 6.35 16.45 0.03
CA LYS A 35 7.62 16.61 -0.70
C LYS A 35 8.05 15.34 -1.43
N TYR A 36 7.78 14.16 -0.86
CA TYR A 36 8.17 12.87 -1.43
C TYR A 36 7.06 12.13 -2.16
N GLN A 37 5.88 12.76 -2.34
CA GLN A 37 4.69 12.11 -2.89
C GLN A 37 4.39 10.77 -2.21
N ARG A 38 4.74 10.65 -0.91
CA ARG A 38 4.34 9.49 -0.13
C ARG A 38 2.86 9.65 0.14
N PRO A 39 2.04 8.64 -0.17
CA PRO A 39 0.63 8.66 0.17
C PRO A 39 0.48 8.97 1.64
N ALA A 40 -0.29 10.00 1.97
CA ALA A 40 -0.44 10.48 3.34
C ALA A 40 -1.44 9.56 4.07
N LEU A 41 -1.10 8.29 4.20
CA LEU A 41 -1.96 7.23 4.71
C LEU A 41 -1.58 6.84 6.15
N PRO A 42 -2.55 6.55 7.03
CA PRO A 42 -2.30 5.94 8.33
C PRO A 42 -1.40 4.70 8.24
N ASP A 43 -0.62 4.44 9.29
CA ASP A 43 0.34 3.32 9.33
C ASP A 43 -0.27 1.96 8.98
N VAL A 44 -1.52 1.73 9.37
CA VAL A 44 -2.26 0.50 9.03
C VAL A 44 -2.43 0.31 7.52
N LEU A 45 -2.52 1.40 6.74
CA LEU A 45 -2.66 1.39 5.28
C LEU A 45 -1.34 1.57 4.53
N SER A 46 -0.36 2.27 5.11
CA SER A 46 0.93 2.54 4.46
C SER A 46 2.00 1.48 4.72
N LYS A 47 1.89 0.71 5.81
CA LYS A 47 2.86 -0.33 6.20
C LYS A 47 2.20 -1.70 6.33
N THR A 48 1.28 -1.85 7.28
CA THR A 48 0.71 -3.15 7.65
C THR A 48 -0.02 -3.82 6.49
N LEU A 49 -0.94 -3.10 5.84
CA LEU A 49 -1.71 -3.64 4.72
C LEU A 49 -0.82 -4.02 3.52
N PRO A 50 0.11 -3.17 3.03
CA PRO A 50 1.05 -3.55 1.99
C PRO A 50 1.87 -4.80 2.30
N ASP A 51 2.41 -4.93 3.52
CA ASP A 51 3.20 -6.10 3.93
C ASP A 51 2.37 -7.39 3.92
N GLU A 52 1.12 -7.32 4.36
CA GLU A 52 0.21 -8.46 4.36
C GLU A 52 -0.25 -8.84 2.96
N ILE A 53 -0.53 -7.85 2.10
CA ILE A 53 -0.83 -8.12 0.70
C ILE A 53 0.39 -8.76 0.05
N ARG A 54 1.58 -8.25 0.31
CA ARG A 54 2.83 -8.82 -0.22
C ARG A 54 3.03 -10.26 0.23
N ALA A 55 2.82 -10.56 1.51
CA ALA A 55 2.86 -11.91 2.02
C ALA A 55 1.82 -12.81 1.34
N SER A 56 0.60 -12.30 1.13
CA SER A 56 -0.48 -13.02 0.46
C SER A 56 -0.17 -13.28 -1.01
N VAL A 57 0.40 -12.31 -1.73
CA VAL A 57 0.85 -12.46 -3.12
C VAL A 57 1.95 -13.51 -3.20
N LYS A 58 2.95 -13.47 -2.31
CA LYS A 58 4.01 -14.49 -2.25
C LYS A 58 3.47 -15.89 -1.97
N ALA A 59 2.46 -16.02 -1.12
CA ALA A 59 1.81 -17.30 -0.85
C ALA A 59 1.00 -17.77 -2.06
N GLY A 60 0.26 -16.85 -2.68
CA GLY A 60 -0.55 -17.09 -3.88
C GLY A 60 0.30 -17.53 -5.07
N LEU A 61 1.43 -16.88 -5.34
CA LEU A 61 2.39 -17.25 -6.39
C LEU A 61 2.89 -18.70 -6.31
N LYS A 62 2.76 -19.37 -5.16
CA LYS A 62 3.12 -20.79 -4.98
C LYS A 62 1.97 -21.75 -5.31
N GLN A 63 0.77 -21.23 -5.54
CA GLN A 63 -0.43 -22.00 -5.86
C GLN A 63 -0.65 -22.00 -7.38
N SER A 64 -1.12 -23.13 -7.93
CA SER A 64 -1.42 -23.27 -9.36
C SER A 64 -2.48 -22.30 -9.88
N ASP A 65 -3.36 -21.84 -8.98
CA ASP A 65 -4.56 -21.07 -9.32
C ASP A 65 -4.33 -19.56 -9.17
N TRP A 66 -3.07 -19.13 -9.05
CA TRP A 66 -2.71 -17.72 -8.96
C TRP A 66 -3.08 -16.96 -10.23
N ALA A 67 -3.38 -15.68 -10.07
CA ALA A 67 -3.66 -14.79 -11.18
C ALA A 67 -2.38 -14.08 -11.62
N ASP A 68 -1.63 -14.72 -12.52
CA ASP A 68 -0.41 -14.16 -13.12
C ASP A 68 -0.69 -12.87 -13.91
N GLU A 69 -1.94 -12.65 -14.30
CA GLU A 69 -2.35 -11.49 -15.09
C GLU A 69 -2.41 -10.19 -14.26
N ILE A 70 -2.26 -10.28 -12.93
CA ILE A 70 -2.27 -9.10 -12.05
C ILE A 70 -1.00 -8.27 -12.26
N LEU A 71 -1.19 -7.02 -12.68
CA LEU A 71 -0.11 -6.06 -12.92
C LEU A 71 0.11 -5.15 -11.71
N GLN A 72 -0.98 -4.65 -11.11
CA GLN A 72 -0.90 -3.68 -10.02
C GLN A 72 -2.01 -3.91 -9.01
N ILE A 73 -1.73 -3.57 -7.76
CA ILE A 73 -2.75 -3.43 -6.73
C ILE A 73 -2.69 -1.99 -6.22
N ARG A 74 -3.84 -1.33 -6.23
CA ARG A 74 -3.99 0.07 -5.83
C ARG A 74 -4.98 0.18 -4.68
N LEU A 75 -4.77 1.16 -3.82
CA LEU A 75 -5.67 1.51 -2.73
C LEU A 75 -6.44 2.77 -3.11
N GLN A 76 -7.76 2.73 -3.03
CA GLN A 76 -8.62 3.89 -3.26
C GLN A 76 -9.35 4.25 -1.97
N VAL A 77 -9.27 5.51 -1.58
CA VAL A 77 -10.10 6.08 -0.51
C VAL A 77 -11.44 6.49 -1.13
N MET A 78 -12.51 5.79 -0.74
CA MET A 78 -13.86 6.04 -1.24
C MET A 78 -14.54 7.19 -0.49
N ARG A 79 -14.23 7.32 0.81
CA ARG A 79 -14.77 8.36 1.70
C ARG A 79 -13.72 8.78 2.71
N GLY A 80 -13.68 10.08 3.01
CA GLY A 80 -12.67 10.68 3.88
C GLY A 80 -11.52 11.28 3.06
N THR A 81 -10.37 11.43 3.70
CA THR A 81 -9.13 11.88 3.06
C THR A 81 -8.08 10.78 3.16
N GLU A 82 -6.93 10.93 2.51
CA GLU A 82 -5.83 9.97 2.67
C GLU A 82 -5.39 9.89 4.14
N LEU A 83 -5.35 11.04 4.84
CA LEU A 83 -4.94 11.14 6.24
C LEU A 83 -5.99 10.61 7.21
N GLU A 84 -7.27 10.78 6.88
CA GLU A 84 -8.41 10.33 7.69
C GLU A 84 -9.38 9.51 6.82
N PRO A 85 -8.96 8.30 6.39
CA PRO A 85 -9.77 7.47 5.52
C PRO A 85 -10.92 6.87 6.34
N LYS A 86 -12.14 6.98 5.82
CA LYS A 86 -13.34 6.43 6.45
C LYS A 86 -13.84 5.17 5.76
N ASP A 87 -13.55 5.04 4.47
CA ASP A 87 -13.90 3.89 3.64
C ASP A 87 -12.86 3.73 2.55
N VAL A 88 -12.31 2.54 2.42
CA VAL A 88 -11.26 2.23 1.45
C VAL A 88 -11.59 0.95 0.68
N ARG A 89 -11.07 0.85 -0.53
CA ARG A 89 -11.10 -0.39 -1.32
C ARG A 89 -9.76 -0.67 -1.98
N ILE A 90 -9.51 -1.95 -2.22
CA ILE A 90 -8.48 -2.38 -3.16
C ILE A 90 -9.03 -2.37 -4.58
N ILE A 91 -8.20 -1.91 -5.52
CA ILE A 91 -8.36 -2.08 -6.95
C ILE A 91 -7.25 -2.99 -7.43
N VAL A 92 -7.65 -4.11 -8.02
CA VAL A 92 -6.75 -5.06 -8.68
C VAL A 92 -6.77 -4.72 -10.16
N VAL A 93 -5.61 -4.36 -10.70
CA VAL A 93 -5.42 -4.04 -12.10
C VAL A 93 -4.72 -5.21 -12.76
N ALA A 94 -5.36 -5.79 -13.76
CA ALA A 94 -4.85 -6.93 -14.51
C ALA A 94 -4.72 -6.62 -16.00
N ASP A 95 -3.86 -7.36 -16.70
CA ASP A 95 -3.72 -7.26 -18.15
C ASP A 95 -4.95 -7.84 -18.86
N SER A 96 -5.52 -8.90 -18.31
CA SER A 96 -6.73 -9.55 -18.80
C SER A 96 -7.79 -9.72 -17.69
N PRO A 97 -9.07 -9.94 -18.03
CA PRO A 97 -10.11 -10.10 -17.03
C PRO A 97 -9.91 -11.37 -16.18
N LEU A 98 -9.77 -11.21 -14.87
CA LEU A 98 -9.66 -12.35 -13.97
C LEU A 98 -10.92 -13.24 -13.99
N SER A 99 -10.71 -14.54 -13.91
CA SER A 99 -11.76 -15.55 -13.77
C SER A 99 -12.54 -15.41 -12.45
N ALA A 100 -13.72 -16.03 -12.38
CA ALA A 100 -14.54 -16.02 -11.17
C ALA A 100 -13.84 -16.72 -9.99
N ALA A 101 -13.09 -17.79 -10.25
CA ALA A 101 -12.33 -18.54 -9.25
C ALA A 101 -11.21 -17.67 -8.63
N GLN A 102 -10.40 -17.03 -9.48
CA GLN A 102 -9.35 -16.10 -9.04
C GLN A 102 -9.96 -14.95 -8.23
N LYS A 103 -11.01 -14.29 -8.74
CA LYS A 103 -11.72 -13.20 -8.02
C LYS A 103 -12.22 -13.66 -6.64
N LYS A 104 -12.76 -14.87 -6.54
CA LYS A 104 -13.27 -15.43 -5.27
C LYS A 104 -12.13 -15.68 -4.28
N HIS A 105 -11.07 -16.35 -4.72
CA HIS A 105 -9.88 -16.62 -3.90
C HIS A 105 -9.32 -15.32 -3.32
N LEU A 106 -9.10 -14.38 -4.21
CA LEU A 106 -8.56 -13.07 -3.92
C LEU A 106 -9.48 -12.26 -2.96
N LYS A 107 -10.81 -12.23 -3.18
CA LYS A 107 -11.76 -11.64 -2.23
C LYS A 107 -11.65 -12.23 -0.83
N THR A 108 -11.47 -13.56 -0.71
CA THR A 108 -11.31 -14.23 0.59
C THR A 108 -10.06 -13.73 1.32
N VAL A 109 -8.93 -13.65 0.60
CA VAL A 109 -7.67 -13.11 1.14
C VAL A 109 -7.88 -11.70 1.68
N TRP A 110 -8.45 -10.80 0.87
CA TRP A 110 -8.60 -9.40 1.26
C TRP A 110 -9.65 -9.16 2.34
N ASN A 111 -10.70 -9.97 2.40
CA ASN A 111 -11.67 -9.91 3.48
C ASN A 111 -11.04 -10.25 4.84
N GLY A 112 -9.90 -10.95 4.87
CA GLY A 112 -9.11 -11.16 6.08
C GLY A 112 -8.61 -9.85 6.73
N PHE A 113 -8.45 -8.78 5.94
CA PHE A 113 -7.98 -7.48 6.43
C PHE A 113 -9.08 -6.64 7.06
N LYS A 114 -10.35 -6.96 6.80
CA LYS A 114 -11.51 -6.19 7.23
C LYS A 114 -11.56 -5.97 8.74
N ARG A 115 -11.21 -6.99 9.53
CA ARG A 115 -11.26 -6.89 11.01
C ARG A 115 -10.30 -5.81 11.52
N ARG A 116 -9.05 -5.82 11.07
CA ARG A 116 -8.02 -4.86 11.51
C ARG A 116 -8.31 -3.43 11.09
N LEU A 117 -8.83 -3.25 9.87
CA LEU A 117 -9.22 -1.91 9.41
C LEU A 117 -10.40 -1.37 10.22
N ARG A 118 -11.35 -2.22 10.58
CA ARG A 118 -12.46 -1.84 11.45
C ARG A 118 -12.00 -1.45 12.86
N GLU A 119 -11.00 -2.14 13.42
CA GLU A 119 -10.37 -1.77 14.70
C GLU A 119 -9.71 -0.38 14.63
N ALA A 120 -9.20 0.01 13.45
CA ALA A 120 -8.70 1.36 13.18
C ALA A 120 -9.80 2.38 12.78
N GLY A 121 -11.08 2.01 12.84
CA GLY A 121 -12.20 2.88 12.46
C GLY A 121 -12.39 3.08 10.95
N ILE A 122 -11.76 2.25 10.13
CA ILE A 122 -11.78 2.34 8.65
C ILE A 122 -12.69 1.24 8.10
N GLU A 123 -13.70 1.62 7.31
CA GLU A 123 -14.54 0.65 6.61
C GLU A 123 -13.83 0.03 5.40
N TRP A 124 -14.14 -1.24 5.13
CA TRP A 124 -13.59 -1.99 4.01
C TRP A 124 -14.66 -2.29 2.97
N ALA A 125 -14.59 -1.60 1.84
CA ALA A 125 -15.42 -1.87 0.68
C ALA A 125 -14.93 -3.08 -0.12
N SER A 126 -15.84 -3.68 -0.90
CA SER A 126 -15.51 -4.84 -1.74
C SER A 126 -14.42 -4.49 -2.77
N PRO A 127 -13.40 -5.36 -2.95
CA PRO A 127 -12.37 -5.16 -3.96
C PRO A 127 -12.95 -4.94 -5.37
N SER A 128 -12.35 -4.03 -6.12
CA SER A 128 -12.62 -3.83 -7.55
C SER A 128 -11.61 -4.60 -8.37
N PHE A 129 -12.06 -5.22 -9.46
CA PHE A 129 -11.20 -5.90 -10.41
C PHE A 129 -11.37 -5.21 -11.75
N GLN A 130 -10.29 -4.62 -12.26
CA GLN A 130 -10.30 -3.83 -13.48
C GLN A 130 -9.17 -4.30 -14.39
N THR A 131 -9.39 -4.20 -15.68
CA THR A 131 -8.33 -4.27 -16.68
C THR A 131 -7.82 -2.86 -16.98
N LEU A 132 -6.62 -2.72 -17.56
CA LEU A 132 -6.03 -1.40 -17.86
C LEU A 132 -6.94 -0.54 -18.74
N ASP A 133 -7.62 -1.13 -19.72
CA ASP A 133 -8.56 -0.47 -20.63
C ASP A 133 -9.84 0.02 -19.94
N ARG A 134 -10.25 -0.65 -18.85
CA ARG A 134 -11.49 -0.34 -18.12
C ARG A 134 -11.28 0.57 -16.92
N LEU A 135 -10.04 0.69 -16.46
CA LEU A 135 -9.70 1.56 -15.36
C LEU A 135 -9.73 3.01 -15.82
N SER A 136 -10.70 3.78 -15.33
CA SER A 136 -10.79 5.19 -15.71
C SER A 136 -9.57 5.98 -15.21
N ALA A 137 -9.12 6.94 -16.01
CA ALA A 137 -7.98 7.79 -15.69
C ALA A 137 -8.14 8.50 -14.33
N ARG A 138 -9.38 8.90 -14.00
CA ARG A 138 -9.71 9.50 -12.71
C ARG A 138 -9.43 8.53 -11.55
N VAL A 139 -9.94 7.30 -11.62
CA VAL A 139 -9.72 6.30 -10.57
C VAL A 139 -8.24 5.91 -10.48
N TYR A 140 -7.54 5.82 -11.61
CA TYR A 140 -6.11 5.56 -11.61
C TYR A 140 -5.34 6.65 -10.87
N ARG A 141 -5.59 7.93 -11.18
CA ARG A 141 -4.94 9.09 -10.57
C ARG A 141 -5.29 9.25 -9.09
N ASP A 142 -6.56 9.06 -8.75
CA ASP A 142 -7.08 9.28 -7.39
C ASP A 142 -6.88 8.03 -6.48
N SER A 143 -6.14 7.02 -6.94
CA SER A 143 -5.78 5.84 -6.16
C SER A 143 -4.27 5.73 -5.98
N VAL A 144 -3.87 5.16 -4.85
CA VAL A 144 -2.49 5.00 -4.42
C VAL A 144 -1.96 3.65 -4.91
N LEU A 145 -0.83 3.64 -5.61
CA LEU A 145 -0.15 2.39 -5.95
C LEU A 145 0.43 1.75 -4.68
N MET A 146 0.11 0.48 -4.43
CA MET A 146 0.79 -0.29 -3.39
C MET A 146 2.02 -0.95 -3.99
N ASN A 147 3.19 -0.66 -3.40
CA ASN A 147 4.46 -1.17 -3.90
C ASN A 147 4.62 -2.65 -3.55
N ILE A 148 4.28 -3.52 -4.49
CA ILE A 148 4.40 -4.98 -4.37
C ILE A 148 5.35 -5.44 -5.47
N PRO A 149 6.66 -5.56 -5.19
CA PRO A 149 7.68 -5.87 -6.19
C PRO A 149 7.49 -7.21 -6.92
N GLU A 150 6.77 -8.13 -6.30
CA GLU A 150 6.48 -9.47 -6.84
C GLU A 150 5.45 -9.46 -7.97
N LEU A 151 4.72 -8.36 -8.13
CA LEU A 151 3.82 -8.18 -9.27
C LEU A 151 4.58 -7.56 -10.42
N HIS A 152 4.31 -8.03 -11.64
CA HIS A 152 4.91 -7.47 -12.84
C HIS A 152 4.53 -6.00 -12.93
N THR A 153 5.50 -5.13 -12.69
CA THR A 153 5.31 -3.69 -12.80
C THR A 153 5.04 -3.41 -14.27
N GLY A 154 3.79 -3.12 -14.61
CA GLY A 154 3.38 -2.63 -15.93
C GLY A 154 3.93 -1.22 -16.21
N SER A 155 5.24 -1.04 -16.08
CA SER A 155 6.00 0.16 -16.42
C SER A 155 6.84 -0.14 -17.65
N ALA A 156 6.33 0.29 -18.80
CA ALA A 156 7.05 0.70 -20.00
C ALA A 156 8.53 0.27 -20.11
N ASN A 157 8.77 -0.88 -20.74
CA ASN A 157 9.79 -1.09 -21.76
C ASN A 157 9.63 -2.51 -22.30
N ARG A 158 8.82 -2.66 -23.35
CA ARG A 158 8.98 -3.77 -24.29
C ARG A 158 10.08 -3.33 -25.28
N PRO A 159 11.09 -4.16 -25.58
CA PRO A 159 12.00 -3.91 -26.70
C PRO A 159 11.24 -3.89 -28.04
#